data_AF-A0A8J5SUN7-F1
#
_entry.id   AF-A0A8J5SUN7-F1
#
_cell.length_a   1.000
_cell.length_b   1.000
_cell.length_c   1.000
_cell.angle_alpha   90.00
_cell.angle_beta   90.00
_cell.angle_gamma   90.00
#
_symmetry.space_group_name_H-M   'P 1'
#
loop_
_entity.id
_entity.type
_entity.pdbx_description
1 polymer ?
#
loop_
_entity_poly.entity_id
_entity_poly.type
_entity_poly.pdbx_seq_one_letter_code
_entity_poly.pdbx_strand_id
1 'polypeptide(L)' 'MPRCWEDFHSWGDNTSEVPRCCEDFHSWGDNGEYKGCGPELSDPCNSWCQSQCRGGECKLHGDLHYCHCFC' A
#
# COMPACT_ATOMS: atom_id res chain seq x y z
N MET A 1 15.73 -3.74 -26.88
CA MET A 1 14.47 -3.04 -26.52
C MET A 1 14.43 -2.96 -25.00
N PRO A 2 14.93 -1.87 -24.38
CA PRO A 2 15.06 -1.80 -22.94
C PRO A 2 13.74 -1.41 -22.27
N ARG A 3 13.57 -1.96 -21.08
CA ARG A 3 12.37 -1.99 -20.26
C ARG A 3 12.11 -0.60 -19.67
N CYS A 4 10.83 -0.23 -19.64
CA CYS A 4 10.32 0.95 -18.95
C CYS A 4 10.86 1.01 -17.50
N TRP A 5 10.97 2.23 -16.98
CA TRP A 5 10.74 2.61 -15.58
C TRP A 5 11.90 2.83 -14.58
N GLU A 6 13.18 2.58 -14.87
CA GLU A 6 14.26 2.81 -13.87
C GLU A 6 14.78 4.26 -13.71
N ASP A 7 13.93 5.32 -13.78
CA ASP A 7 14.43 6.70 -13.63
C ASP A 7 13.40 7.77 -13.18
N PHE A 8 12.73 7.58 -12.04
CA PHE A 8 11.96 8.69 -11.42
C PHE A 8 12.13 8.71 -9.90
N HIS A 9 13.25 9.27 -9.44
CA HIS A 9 13.30 9.95 -8.16
C HIS A 9 12.85 11.40 -8.36
N SER A 10 11.73 11.74 -7.71
CA SER A 10 11.18 13.09 -7.49
C SER A 10 10.15 13.57 -8.54
N TRP A 11 9.04 14.13 -8.04
CA TRP A 11 7.91 14.80 -8.72
C TRP A 11 6.73 13.93 -9.24
N GLY A 12 5.79 13.63 -8.33
CA GLY A 12 4.36 13.77 -8.61
C GLY A 12 3.58 12.54 -9.09
N ASP A 13 2.67 12.08 -8.23
CA ASP A 13 1.27 11.80 -8.59
C ASP A 13 1.04 10.93 -9.84
N ASN A 14 1.52 9.69 -9.79
CA ASN A 14 0.87 8.60 -10.51
C ASN A 14 0.38 7.65 -9.42
N THR A 15 -0.84 7.89 -8.96
CA THR A 15 -1.52 7.11 -7.92
C THR A 15 -1.73 5.70 -8.44
N SER A 16 -0.70 4.87 -8.46
CA SER A 16 -0.75 3.44 -8.22
C SER A 16 0.20 3.26 -7.06
N GLU A 17 -0.34 3.34 -5.84
CA GLU A 17 0.48 3.29 -4.63
C GLU A 17 1.16 1.91 -4.61
N VAL A 18 2.44 1.87 -4.96
CA VAL A 18 3.23 0.65 -4.85
C VAL A 18 3.44 0.40 -3.36
N PRO A 19 3.04 -0.76 -2.81
CA PRO A 19 3.16 -1.01 -1.38
C PRO A 19 4.63 -0.95 -0.96
N ARG A 20 4.96 -0.03 -0.05
CA ARG A 20 6.29 0.06 0.57
C ARG A 20 6.29 -0.72 1.88
N CYS A 21 7.31 -1.52 2.11
CA CYS A 21 7.37 -2.36 3.31
C CYS A 21 7.74 -1.53 4.53
N CYS A 22 7.20 -1.90 5.70
CA CYS A 22 7.33 -1.18 6.98
C CYS A 22 6.73 0.23 7.00
N GLU A 23 5.72 0.51 6.17
CA GLU A 23 4.95 1.75 6.20
C GLU A 23 3.46 1.50 6.40
N ASP A 24 2.81 2.50 6.99
CA ASP A 24 1.36 2.59 7.16
C ASP A 24 0.74 3.42 6.04
N PHE A 25 -0.26 2.83 5.38
CA PHE A 25 -0.96 3.39 4.25
C PHE A 25 -2.41 3.66 4.62
N HIS A 26 -2.78 4.93 4.60
CA HIS A 26 -4.19 5.30 4.76
C HIS A 26 -4.96 5.07 3.45
N SER A 27 -4.33 5.33 2.31
CA SER A 27 -4.85 4.98 0.99
C SER A 27 -3.97 3.88 0.42
N TRP A 28 -4.55 2.85 -0.15
CA TRP A 28 -3.83 1.69 -0.68
C TRP A 28 -4.66 0.95 -1.74
N GLY A 29 -4.04 -0.05 -2.38
CA GLY A 29 -4.62 -0.81 -3.50
C GLY A 29 -4.29 -0.23 -4.86
N ASP A 30 -4.93 -0.78 -5.89
CA ASP A 30 -4.70 -0.34 -7.27
C ASP A 30 -5.23 1.09 -7.44
N ASN A 31 -4.31 2.04 -7.49
CA ASN A 31 -4.59 3.46 -7.56
C ASN A 31 -5.24 4.13 -6.32
N GLY A 32 -5.04 3.55 -5.13
CA GLY A 32 -5.61 4.13 -3.90
C GLY A 32 -7.12 3.95 -3.78
N GLU A 33 -7.66 2.88 -4.41
CA GLU A 33 -9.08 2.51 -4.37
C GLU A 33 -9.58 2.31 -2.93
N TYR A 34 -8.72 1.84 -2.02
CA TYR A 34 -9.06 1.62 -0.62
C TYR A 34 -8.56 2.76 0.24
N LYS A 35 -9.49 3.45 0.91
CA LYS A 35 -9.18 4.45 1.92
C LYS A 35 -9.54 3.92 3.30
N GLY A 36 -8.52 3.64 4.08
CA GLY A 36 -8.56 3.01 5.38
C GLY A 36 -8.51 1.49 5.27
N CYS A 37 -8.43 0.83 6.42
CA CYS A 37 -8.30 -0.62 6.51
C CYS A 37 -9.29 -1.16 7.54
N GLY A 38 -10.55 -1.35 7.13
CA GLY A 38 -11.55 -1.99 7.98
C GLY A 38 -11.26 -3.49 8.17
N PRO A 39 -11.86 -4.15 9.16
CA PRO A 39 -11.69 -5.60 9.37
C PRO A 39 -12.09 -6.43 8.14
N GLU A 40 -13.04 -5.95 7.34
CA GLU A 40 -13.44 -6.56 6.05
C GLU A 40 -12.39 -6.39 4.94
N LEU A 41 -11.48 -5.43 5.08
CA LEU A 41 -10.42 -5.12 4.12
C LEU A 41 -9.04 -5.64 4.55
N SER A 42 -8.96 -6.41 5.63
CA SER A 42 -7.69 -6.97 6.12
C SER A 42 -7.07 -7.97 5.14
N ASP A 43 -7.89 -8.84 4.54
CA ASP A 43 -7.46 -9.76 3.48
C ASP A 43 -6.91 -9.03 2.24
N PRO A 44 -7.62 -8.05 1.65
CA PRO A 44 -7.09 -7.31 0.51
C PRO A 44 -5.86 -6.47 0.86
N CYS A 45 -5.77 -5.88 2.07
CA CYS A 45 -4.56 -5.18 2.52
C CYS A 45 -3.36 -6.13 2.57
N ASN A 46 -3.56 -7.31 3.15
CA ASN A 46 -2.52 -8.33 3.19
C ASN A 46 -2.10 -8.75 1.78
N SER A 47 -3.06 -9.05 0.90
CA SER A 47 -2.77 -9.48 -0.48
C SER A 47 -2.06 -8.39 -1.29
N TRP A 48 -2.42 -7.12 -1.10
CA TRP A 48 -1.76 -5.99 -1.74
C TRP A 48 -0.32 -5.85 -1.25
N CYS A 49 -0.10 -5.83 0.08
CA CYS A 49 1.24 -5.79 0.64
C CYS A 49 2.07 -7.03 0.24
N GLN A 50 1.49 -8.24 0.15
CA GLN A 50 2.19 -9.47 -0.25
C GLN A 50 2.79 -9.41 -1.67
N SER A 51 2.28 -8.51 -2.51
CA SER A 51 2.83 -8.30 -3.86
C SER A 51 4.30 -7.83 -3.83
N GLN A 52 4.68 -7.05 -2.81
CA GLN A 52 6.03 -6.47 -2.68
C GLN A 52 6.72 -6.79 -1.34
N CYS A 53 5.96 -7.19 -0.33
CA CYS A 53 6.35 -7.31 1.07
C CYS A 53 5.94 -8.67 1.64
N ARG A 54 6.22 -8.95 2.92
CA ARG A 54 5.81 -10.23 3.54
C ARG A 54 4.31 -10.39 3.73
N GLY A 55 3.59 -9.27 3.69
CA GLY A 55 2.16 -9.18 3.94
C GLY A 55 1.82 -7.90 4.67
N GLY A 56 0.57 -7.75 5.04
CA GLY A 56 0.07 -6.54 5.68
C GLY A 56 -1.07 -6.80 6.63
N GLU A 57 -1.28 -5.87 7.55
CA GLU A 57 -2.37 -5.93 8.53
C GLU A 57 -3.05 -4.56 8.64
N CYS A 58 -4.36 -4.57 8.88
CA CYS A 58 -5.08 -3.37 9.26
C CYS A 58 -4.78 -2.98 10.71
N LYS A 59 -4.16 -1.81 10.91
CA LYS A 59 -3.96 -1.22 12.24
C LYS A 59 -4.84 0.00 12.45
N LEU A 60 -5.44 0.08 13.63
CA LEU A 60 -6.11 1.29 14.09
C LEU A 60 -5.08 2.20 14.76
N HIS A 61 -4.89 3.42 14.25
CA HIS A 61 -4.10 4.47 14.87
C HIS A 61 -5.01 5.65 15.18
N GLY A 62 -5.30 5.85 16.47
CA GLY A 62 -6.32 6.82 16.92
C GLY A 62 -7.70 6.35 16.50
N ASP A 63 -8.34 7.10 15.60
CA ASP A 63 -9.68 6.82 15.05
C ASP A 63 -9.63 6.41 13.56
N LEU A 64 -8.43 6.30 12.99
CA LEU A 64 -8.23 6.00 11.57
C LEU A 64 -7.58 4.61 11.43
N HIS A 65 -8.07 3.86 10.47
CA HIS A 65 -7.52 2.56 10.12
C HIS A 65 -6.50 2.71 8.99
N TYR A 66 -5.37 2.05 9.12
CA TYR A 66 -4.28 2.08 8.14
C TYR A 66 -3.89 0.66 7.77
N CYS A 67 -3.54 0.43 6.51
CA CYS A 67 -2.93 -0.81 6.07
C CYS A 67 -1.43 -0.74 6.34
N HIS A 68 -0.91 -1.54 7.26
CA HIS A 68 0.50 -1.59 7.58
C HIS A 68 1.15 -2.77 6.87
N CYS A 69 2.07 -2.52 5.94
CA CYS A 69 2.82 -3.58 5.27
C CYS A 69 4.06 -3.97 6.09
N PHE A 70 4.32 -5.26 6.27
CA PHE A 70 5.49 -5.76 7.00
C PHE A 70 6.72 -5.93 6.10
N CYS A 71 7.90 -5.64 6.66
CA CYS A 71 9.16 -6.24 6.18
C CYS A 71 9.29 -7.70 6.70
#